data_AF-A0A527TMC7-F1
#
_entry.id   AF-A0A527TMC7-F1
#
_cell.length_a   1.000
_cell.length_b   1.000
_cell.length_c   1.000
_cell.angle_alpha   90.00
_cell.angle_beta   90.00
_cell.angle_gamma   90.00
#
_symmetry.space_group_name_H-M   'P 1'
#
loop_
_entity.id
_entity.type
_entity.pdbx_description
1 polymer ?
#
loop_
_entity_poly.entity_id
_entity_poly.type
_entity_poly.pdbx_seq_one_letter_code
_entity_poly.pdbx_strand_id
1 'polypeptide(L)' 'VMRSREFLMKDAYSFDLDFEGARAAYNRMFVSYLRTFTRMGLQAIPMRADTGPIGGDLSHEFIILAETGESQV' A
#
# COMPACT_ATOMS: atom_id res chain seq x y z
N VAL A 1 7.96 -15.05 12.21
CA VAL A 1 8.72 -13.81 12.48
C VAL A 1 8.32 -12.81 11.40
N MET A 2 7.65 -11.72 11.75
CA MET A 2 7.18 -10.71 10.77
C MET A 2 8.13 -9.50 10.64
N ARG A 3 9.00 -9.28 11.64
CA ARG A 3 9.94 -8.15 11.69
C ARG A 3 11.39 -8.64 11.69
N SER A 4 11.91 -8.92 10.51
CA SER A 4 13.30 -9.33 10.25
C SER A 4 14.13 -8.20 9.64
N ARG A 5 15.44 -8.40 9.52
CA ARG A 5 16.35 -7.46 8.82
C ARG A 5 16.44 -7.70 7.32
N GLU A 6 16.17 -8.93 6.89
CA GLU A 6 16.14 -9.34 5.50
C GLU A 6 14.76 -9.92 5.20
N PHE A 7 14.12 -9.43 4.14
CA PHE A 7 12.80 -9.86 3.69
C PHE A 7 12.66 -9.60 2.19
N LEU A 8 11.82 -10.41 1.53
CA LEU A 8 11.48 -10.20 0.13
C LEU A 8 10.39 -9.14 0.02
N MET A 9 10.57 -8.19 -0.88
CA MET A 9 9.60 -7.13 -1.13
C MET A 9 9.36 -6.97 -2.63
N LYS A 10 8.10 -6.71 -2.98
CA LYS A 10 7.76 -6.13 -4.28
C LYS A 10 7.64 -4.63 -4.10
N ASP A 11 8.56 -3.88 -4.67
CA ASP A 11 8.53 -2.44 -4.85
C ASP A 11 8.24 -2.12 -6.32
N ALA A 12 7.52 -1.03 -6.57
CA ALA A 12 7.14 -0.64 -7.93
C ALA A 12 7.13 0.89 -8.02
N TYR A 13 7.48 1.41 -9.20
CA TYR A 13 7.64 2.83 -9.45
C TYR A 13 6.93 3.17 -10.76
N SER A 14 6.08 4.20 -10.74
CA SER A 14 5.43 4.75 -11.94
C SER A 14 6.03 6.11 -12.30
N PHE A 15 6.00 6.44 -13.58
CA PHE A 15 6.50 7.71 -14.11
C PHE A 15 5.46 8.26 -15.08
N ASP A 16 4.98 9.47 -14.79
CA ASP A 16 3.92 10.14 -15.54
C ASP A 16 4.31 11.60 -15.79
N LEU A 17 3.84 12.18 -16.91
CA LEU A 17 4.22 13.54 -17.33
C LEU A 17 3.56 14.64 -16.49
N ASP A 18 2.41 14.35 -15.90
CA ASP A 18 1.63 15.26 -15.07
C ASP A 18 1.00 14.56 -13.87
N PHE A 19 0.39 15.36 -12.99
CA PHE A 19 -0.24 14.87 -11.77
C PHE A 19 -1.46 13.97 -12.03
N GLU A 20 -2.23 14.24 -13.09
CA GLU A 20 -3.42 13.45 -13.40
C GLU A 20 -3.04 12.04 -13.88
N GLY A 21 -1.96 11.93 -14.66
CA GLY A 21 -1.34 10.66 -15.02
C GLY A 21 -0.85 9.89 -13.80
N ALA A 22 -0.12 10.58 -12.90
CA ALA A 22 0.35 9.99 -11.65
C ALA A 22 -0.81 9.50 -10.76
N ARG A 23 -1.91 10.26 -10.66
CA ARG A 23 -3.12 9.85 -9.92
C ARG A 23 -3.79 8.64 -10.57
N ALA A 24 -3.82 8.57 -11.90
CA ALA A 24 -4.33 7.39 -12.60
C ALA A 24 -3.46 6.15 -12.33
N ALA A 25 -2.12 6.29 -12.34
CA ALA A 25 -1.20 5.21 -12.00
C ALA A 25 -1.37 4.74 -10.55
N TYR A 26 -1.49 5.68 -9.62
CA TYR A 26 -1.81 5.42 -8.22
C TYR A 26 -3.07 4.57 -8.06
N ASN A 27 -4.18 4.98 -8.69
CA ASN A 27 -5.45 4.27 -8.61
C ASN A 27 -5.37 2.85 -9.20
N ARG A 28 -4.62 2.66 -10.28
CA ARG A 28 -4.37 1.30 -10.84
C ARG A 28 -3.66 0.41 -9.84
N MET A 29 -2.66 0.94 -9.13
CA MET A 29 -1.93 0.19 -8.10
C MET A 29 -2.80 -0.10 -6.88
N PHE A 30 -3.60 0.87 -6.44
CA PHE A 30 -4.55 0.70 -5.33
C PHE A 30 -5.51 -0.47 -5.58
N VAL A 31 -6.16 -0.49 -6.75
CA VAL A 31 -7.07 -1.59 -7.13
C VAL A 31 -6.33 -2.91 -7.30
N SER A 32 -5.11 -2.88 -7.84
CA SER A 32 -4.29 -4.08 -8.00
C SER A 32 -3.92 -4.70 -6.65
N TYR A 33 -3.62 -3.88 -5.64
CA TYR A 33 -3.32 -4.35 -4.29
C TYR A 33 -4.55 -4.97 -3.63
N LEU A 34 -5.72 -4.31 -3.70
CA LEU A 34 -6.99 -4.90 -3.23
C LEU A 34 -7.22 -6.29 -3.83
N ARG A 35 -7.13 -6.41 -5.16
CA ARG A 35 -7.30 -7.69 -5.87
C ARG A 35 -6.25 -8.72 -5.48
N THR A 36 -5.01 -8.29 -5.25
CA THR A 36 -3.90 -9.17 -4.85
C THR A 36 -4.19 -9.82 -3.51
N PHE A 37 -4.57 -9.04 -2.49
CA PHE A 37 -4.92 -9.57 -1.18
C PHE A 37 -6.19 -10.43 -1.21
N THR A 38 -7.21 -10.02 -1.97
CA THR A 38 -8.42 -10.85 -2.15
C THR A 38 -8.09 -12.21 -2.77
N ARG A 39 -7.21 -12.26 -3.78
CA ARG A 39 -6.76 -13.53 -4.39
C ARG A 39 -5.99 -14.43 -3.44
N MET A 40 -5.38 -13.86 -2.39
CA MET A 40 -4.71 -14.60 -1.31
C MET A 40 -5.70 -15.02 -0.20
N GLY A 41 -7.00 -14.71 -0.32
CA GLY A 41 -7.99 -14.98 0.71
C GLY A 41 -7.90 -14.04 1.92
N LEU A 42 -7.25 -12.88 1.76
CA LEU A 42 -7.04 -11.90 2.83
C LEU A 42 -7.96 -10.70 2.67
N GLN A 43 -8.48 -10.20 3.79
CA GLN A 43 -9.22 -8.95 3.87
C GLN A 43 -8.28 -7.82 4.28
N ALA A 44 -7.71 -7.13 3.29
CA ALA A 44 -6.87 -5.96 3.51
C ALA A 44 -7.72 -4.68 3.56
N ILE A 45 -7.53 -3.89 4.61
CA ILE A 45 -8.19 -2.61 4.81
C ILE A 45 -7.25 -1.50 4.32
N PRO A 46 -7.62 -0.73 3.28
CA PRO A 46 -6.84 0.44 2.88
C PRO A 46 -7.08 1.59 3.87
N MET A 47 -6.02 2.05 4.54
CA MET A 47 -6.05 3.16 5.48
C MET A 47 -5.18 4.28 4.96
N ARG A 48 -5.64 5.54 5.07
CA ARG A 48 -4.78 6.69 4.76
C ARG A 48 -3.59 6.69 5.70
N ALA A 49 -2.40 6.88 5.12
CA ALA A 49 -1.16 6.89 5.86
C ALA A 49 -0.45 8.23 5.70
N ASP A 50 0.49 8.50 6.60
CA ASP A 50 1.38 9.65 6.46
C ASP A 50 2.24 9.48 5.19
N THR A 51 2.43 10.56 4.44
CA THR A 51 3.31 10.58 3.27
C THR A 51 4.79 10.68 3.66
N GLY A 52 5.08 11.06 4.91
CA GLY A 52 6.43 11.25 5.39
C GLY A 52 7.20 12.30 4.57
N PRO A 53 8.54 12.18 4.49
CA PRO A 53 9.40 13.19 3.85
C PRO A 53 9.22 13.35 2.34
N ILE A 54 8.64 12.34 1.67
CA ILE A 54 8.38 12.37 0.22
C ILE A 54 7.27 13.38 -0.11
N GLY A 55 6.34 13.61 0.84
CA GLY A 55 5.23 14.56 0.70
C GLY A 55 4.09 14.06 -0.20
N GLY A 56 3.07 14.91 -0.36
CA GLY A 56 1.82 14.62 -1.09
C GLY A 56 0.63 14.36 -0.17
N ASP A 57 -0.47 13.86 -0.72
CA ASP A 57 -1.69 13.46 0.00
C ASP A 57 -2.20 12.05 -0.37
N LEU A 58 -1.52 11.37 -1.29
CA LEU A 58 -1.87 10.05 -1.81
C LEU A 58 -0.97 8.95 -1.20
N SER A 59 -1.14 8.70 0.10
CA SER A 59 -0.50 7.57 0.78
C SER A 59 -1.55 6.69 1.45
N HIS A 60 -1.49 5.39 1.18
CA HIS A 60 -2.35 4.39 1.80
C HIS A 60 -1.56 3.14 2.17
N GLU A 61 -1.78 2.66 3.38
CA GLU A 61 -1.33 1.35 3.86
C GLU A 61 -2.46 0.33 3.71
N PHE A 62 -2.09 -0.92 3.42
CA PHE A 62 -3.04 -2.04 3.35
C PHE A 62 -2.80 -2.95 4.56
N ILE A 63 -3.71 -2.88 5.54
CA ILE A 63 -3.55 -3.55 6.83
C ILE A 63 -4.43 -4.80 6.88
N ILE A 64 -3.86 -5.93 7.30
CA ILE A 64 -4.63 -7.12 7.67
C ILE A 64 -4.93 -7.04 9.17
N LEU A 65 -6.21 -7.12 9.54
CA LEU A 65 -6.60 -7.10 10.95
C LEU A 65 -6.16 -8.38 11.66
N ALA A 66 -5.45 -8.22 12.76
CA ALA A 66 -5.01 -9.30 13.63
C ALA A 66 -4.88 -8.79 15.06
N GLU A 67 -5.24 -9.60 16.06
CA GLU A 67 -5.13 -9.22 17.49
C GLU A 67 -3.70 -8.89 17.91
N THR A 68 -2.71 -9.51 17.26
CA THR A 68 -1.29 -9.28 17.49
C THR A 68 -0.67 -8.31 16.49
N GLY A 69 -1.47 -7.52 15.77
CA GLY A 69 -0.99 -6.54 14.80
C GLY A 69 -0.20 -5.40 15.45
N GLU A 70 0.86 -4.94 14.79
CA GLU A 70 1.69 -3.81 15.29
C GLU A 70 1.04 -2.43 15.04
N SER A 71 0.09 -2.34 14.11
CA SER A 71 -0.62 -1.10 13.78
C SER A 71 -1.99 -1.05 14.46
N GLN A 72 -2.26 0.06 15.16
CA GLN A 72 -3.61 0.37 15.63
C GLN A 72 -4.40 0.99 14.47
N VAL A 73 -5.55 0.40 14.16
CA VAL A 73 -6.47 0.84 13.10
C VAL A 73 -7.55 1.71 13.69
#